data_AF-A0A7V9RTL2-F1
#
_entry.id   AF-A0A7V9RTL2-F1
#
_cell.length_a   1.000
_cell.length_b   1.000
_cell.length_c   1.000
_cell.angle_alpha   90.00
_cell.angle_beta   90.00
_cell.angle_gamma   90.00
#
_symmetry.space_group_name_H-M   'P 1'
#
loop_
_entity.id
_entity.type
_entity.pdbx_description
1 polymer ?
#
loop_
_entity_poly.entity_id
_entity_poly.type
_entity_poly.pdbx_seq_one_letter_code
_entity_poly.pdbx_strand_id
1 'polypeptide(L)'
;MNKRFFLFYLCSLSYTCFPQKADNKFHYKTNWILKTSVKNDAFCLINTMMGDPFYLKYYNNVYRKMESGFTPEVRESLKRLKKYKDENGLIVSALLTKWFVALPDSSLNYTLEAFKNKPKVKGLGKIQKDIAGIIQYLIDINFEKDYQRLIIPEINKKMDSIYPGLAMYNIVPQIEKIVGVPLPTDSVIFYLVKYGRPHGINLSGNSFISDISYNIVVSLQVAIHEMLHPYFINNNFGIKKEYAELAKDTFIYKSFINHDKSFGYNDFEGYIEESIVRVLEQTISDKFNLVKDSKNHWKTEDKGMHVFAAILYSQMLTKYFPEKYKGSFKDFLIECVADIKTKGGKVIYDRLYTAN
;
A
#
# COMPACT_ATOMS: atom_id res chain seq x y z
N MET A 1 9.28 12.79 -19.61
CA MET A 1 8.93 13.65 -18.45
C MET A 1 7.94 12.89 -17.55
N ASN A 2 8.44 11.96 -16.73
CA ASN A 2 7.61 11.13 -15.82
C ASN A 2 7.60 11.78 -14.43
N LYS A 3 6.56 12.55 -14.11
CA LYS A 3 6.29 12.97 -12.73
C LYS A 3 5.87 11.72 -11.96
N ARG A 4 6.83 11.02 -11.34
CA ARG A 4 6.56 9.81 -10.54
C ARG A 4 5.78 10.21 -9.29
N PHE A 5 4.68 9.49 -9.06
CA PHE A 5 3.88 9.56 -7.86
C PHE A 5 4.72 9.05 -6.69
N PHE A 6 4.97 9.90 -5.70
CA PHE A 6 5.36 9.43 -4.38
C PHE A 6 4.15 8.70 -3.79
N LEU A 7 4.07 7.38 -4.01
CA LEU A 7 3.21 6.53 -3.20
C LEU A 7 3.88 6.41 -1.84
N PHE A 8 3.38 7.16 -0.87
CA PHE A 8 3.62 6.85 0.53
C PHE A 8 2.80 5.60 0.84
N TYR A 9 3.45 4.43 0.82
CA TYR A 9 2.88 3.21 1.36
C TYR A 9 2.93 3.32 2.88
N LEU A 10 1.80 3.64 3.51
CA LEU A 10 1.68 3.49 4.95
C LEU A 10 1.47 2.01 5.24
N CYS A 11 2.58 1.30 5.40
CA CYS A 11 2.59 -0.07 5.88
C CYS A 11 1.94 -0.09 7.27
N SER A 12 0.79 -0.76 7.36
CA SER A 12 -0.03 -0.67 8.57
C SER A 12 0.57 -1.53 9.69
N LEU A 13 0.97 -0.89 10.79
CA LEU A 13 1.22 -1.56 12.07
C LEU A 13 -0.04 -2.35 12.45
N SER A 14 0.17 -3.62 12.81
CA SER A 14 -0.80 -4.68 13.13
C SER A 14 -1.56 -5.30 11.95
N TYR A 15 -0.89 -6.23 11.28
CA TYR A 15 -1.52 -7.41 10.69
C TYR A 15 -1.97 -8.32 11.83
N THR A 16 -3.26 -8.61 11.95
CA THR A 16 -3.68 -9.83 12.65
C THR A 16 -3.13 -10.98 11.83
N CYS A 17 -2.13 -11.66 12.37
CA CYS A 17 -1.62 -12.92 11.83
C CYS A 17 -2.85 -13.81 11.59
N PHE A 18 -3.23 -14.00 10.33
CA PHE A 18 -4.31 -14.93 10.04
C PHE A 18 -3.78 -16.31 10.44
N PRO A 19 -4.39 -17.02 11.41
CA PRO A 19 -4.02 -18.40 11.66
C PRO A 19 -4.31 -19.16 10.37
N GLN A 20 -3.25 -19.47 9.62
CA GLN A 20 -3.35 -20.19 8.37
C GLN A 20 -3.84 -21.60 8.68
N LYS A 21 -5.04 -21.94 8.20
CA LYS A 21 -5.45 -23.34 8.17
C LYS A 21 -4.62 -24.03 7.08
N ALA A 22 -3.84 -25.01 7.48
CA ALA A 22 -2.94 -25.77 6.60
C ALA A 22 -3.66 -26.51 5.44
N ASP A 23 -5.00 -26.55 5.46
CA ASP A 23 -5.81 -27.33 4.52
C ASP A 23 -6.28 -26.56 3.27
N ASN A 24 -5.94 -25.28 3.13
CA ASN A 24 -6.30 -24.53 1.93
C ASN A 24 -5.52 -25.08 0.72
N LYS A 25 -6.17 -25.18 -0.43
CA LYS A 25 -5.50 -25.52 -1.70
C LYS A 25 -4.94 -24.27 -2.34
N PHE A 26 -3.83 -24.40 -3.06
CA PHE A 26 -3.33 -23.34 -3.94
C PHE A 26 -4.39 -22.96 -4.97
N HIS A 27 -4.52 -21.67 -5.23
CA HIS A 27 -5.42 -21.15 -6.23
C HIS A 27 -4.77 -21.18 -7.61
N TYR A 28 -5.59 -21.30 -8.65
CA TYR A 28 -5.14 -21.33 -10.05
C TYR A 28 -5.49 -20.06 -10.82
N LYS A 29 -6.30 -19.19 -10.22
CA LYS A 29 -6.77 -17.93 -10.82
C LYS A 29 -6.80 -16.82 -9.78
N THR A 30 -6.97 -15.59 -10.27
CA THR A 30 -7.23 -14.40 -9.47
C THR A 30 -8.64 -13.92 -9.82
N ASN A 31 -9.50 -13.79 -8.81
CA ASN A 31 -10.85 -13.28 -8.99
C ASN A 31 -10.89 -11.78 -8.70
N TRP A 32 -10.85 -10.96 -9.75
CA TRP A 32 -10.89 -9.51 -9.63
C TRP A 32 -12.30 -9.00 -9.36
N ILE A 33 -12.44 -8.22 -8.27
CA ILE A 33 -13.70 -7.59 -7.89
C ILE A 33 -13.48 -6.08 -7.84
N LEU A 34 -14.19 -5.34 -8.69
CA LEU A 34 -14.20 -3.89 -8.65
C LEU A 34 -15.45 -3.40 -7.90
N LYS A 35 -15.27 -2.42 -7.01
CA LYS A 35 -16.36 -1.83 -6.21
C LYS A 35 -16.24 -0.31 -6.14
N THR A 36 -17.37 0.33 -5.88
CA THR A 36 -17.43 1.73 -5.44
C THR A 36 -17.71 1.77 -3.93
N SER A 37 -17.43 2.90 -3.28
CA SER A 37 -17.73 3.09 -1.86
C SER A 37 -17.80 4.58 -1.54
N VAL A 38 -19.03 5.06 -1.29
CA VAL A 38 -19.24 6.48 -0.90
C VAL A 38 -18.53 6.79 0.41
N LYS A 39 -18.46 5.80 1.31
CA LYS A 39 -17.72 5.86 2.57
C LYS A 39 -16.22 6.09 2.33
N ASN A 40 -15.58 5.27 1.51
CA ASN A 40 -14.14 5.38 1.26
C ASN A 40 -13.81 6.67 0.51
N ASP A 41 -14.65 7.11 -0.43
CA ASP A 41 -14.51 8.40 -1.09
C ASP A 41 -14.62 9.58 -0.12
N ALA A 42 -15.59 9.55 0.79
CA ALA A 42 -15.73 10.58 1.83
C ALA A 42 -14.49 10.62 2.73
N PHE A 43 -13.98 9.47 3.17
CA PHE A 43 -12.76 9.42 3.99
C PHE A 43 -11.54 9.99 3.27
N CYS A 44 -11.42 9.73 1.97
CA CYS A 44 -10.35 10.31 1.16
C CYS A 44 -10.55 11.83 0.94
N LEU A 45 -11.80 12.27 0.75
CA LEU A 45 -12.15 13.69 0.61
C LEU A 45 -11.80 14.51 1.86
N ILE A 46 -11.95 13.95 3.06
CA ILE A 46 -11.59 14.63 4.32
C ILE A 46 -10.14 15.11 4.33
N ASN A 47 -9.20 14.35 3.75
CA ASN A 47 -7.81 14.80 3.59
C ASN A 47 -7.70 16.12 2.82
N THR A 48 -8.51 16.27 1.76
CA THR A 48 -8.57 17.48 0.95
C THR A 48 -9.26 18.61 1.72
N MET A 49 -10.37 18.33 2.40
CA MET A 49 -11.14 19.33 3.16
C MET A 49 -10.32 19.99 4.27
N MET A 50 -9.29 19.32 4.81
CA MET A 50 -8.37 19.91 5.79
C MET A 50 -7.47 21.04 5.23
N GLY A 51 -7.48 21.30 3.92
CA GLY A 51 -6.66 22.33 3.30
C GLY A 51 -5.16 22.02 3.31
N ASP A 52 -4.79 20.75 3.44
CA ASP A 52 -3.39 20.35 3.52
C ASP A 52 -2.69 20.47 2.14
N PRO A 53 -1.62 21.28 2.03
CA PRO A 53 -0.92 21.52 0.76
C PRO A 53 -0.48 20.25 0.03
N PHE A 54 -0.26 19.15 0.74
CA PHE A 54 0.08 17.86 0.14
C PHE A 54 -1.04 17.36 -0.79
N TYR A 55 -2.30 17.44 -0.36
CA TYR A 55 -3.47 17.00 -1.14
C TYR A 55 -3.98 18.07 -2.10
N LEU A 56 -3.82 19.36 -1.77
CA LEU A 56 -4.25 20.45 -2.63
C LEU A 56 -3.54 20.46 -4.00
N LYS A 57 -2.33 19.89 -4.10
CA LYS A 57 -1.66 19.64 -5.39
C LYS A 57 -2.52 18.87 -6.40
N TYR A 58 -3.45 18.04 -5.91
CA TYR A 58 -4.34 17.21 -6.72
C TYR A 58 -5.79 17.72 -6.73
N TYR A 59 -6.24 18.28 -5.60
CA TYR A 59 -7.67 18.57 -5.37
C TYR A 59 -7.96 20.02 -4.95
N ASN A 60 -7.09 20.98 -5.27
CA ASN A 60 -7.32 22.40 -4.96
C ASN A 60 -8.68 22.93 -5.43
N ASN A 61 -9.12 22.53 -6.63
CA ASN A 61 -10.43 22.95 -7.15
C ASN A 61 -11.60 22.37 -6.35
N VAL A 62 -11.44 21.16 -5.80
CA VAL A 62 -12.45 20.53 -4.93
C VAL A 62 -12.50 21.26 -3.60
N TYR A 63 -11.34 21.51 -2.98
CA TYR A 63 -11.24 22.28 -1.73
C TYR A 63 -11.89 23.65 -1.86
N ARG A 64 -11.54 24.44 -2.89
CA ARG A 64 -12.10 25.79 -3.10
C ARG A 64 -13.63 25.81 -3.25
N LYS A 65 -14.20 24.80 -3.93
CA LYS A 65 -15.65 24.68 -4.06
C LYS A 65 -16.32 24.42 -2.72
N MET A 66 -15.76 23.53 -1.91
CA MET A 66 -16.34 23.15 -0.62
C MET A 66 -16.10 24.18 0.49
N GLU A 67 -14.93 24.83 0.50
CA GLU A 67 -14.52 25.73 1.59
C GLU A 67 -15.52 26.87 1.84
N SER A 68 -16.14 27.36 0.77
CA SER A 68 -17.16 28.42 0.85
C SER A 68 -18.41 27.99 1.63
N GLY A 69 -18.70 26.69 1.71
CA GLY A 69 -19.84 26.11 2.40
C GLY A 69 -19.52 25.55 3.78
N PHE A 70 -18.29 25.66 4.29
CA PHE A 70 -17.95 25.18 5.63
C PHE A 70 -18.55 26.07 6.71
N THR A 71 -19.29 25.47 7.65
CA THR A 71 -19.71 26.17 8.87
C THR A 71 -18.51 26.47 9.78
N PRO A 72 -18.62 27.42 10.72
CA PRO A 72 -17.57 27.68 11.71
C PRO A 72 -17.14 26.42 12.47
N GLU A 73 -18.10 25.58 12.86
CA GLU A 73 -17.86 24.34 13.61
C GLU A 73 -17.05 23.34 12.79
N VAL A 74 -17.45 23.13 11.53
CA VAL A 74 -16.75 22.22 10.60
C VAL A 74 -15.33 22.71 10.34
N ARG A 75 -15.14 24.02 10.16
CA ARG A 75 -13.82 24.63 9.97
C ARG A 75 -12.91 24.38 11.17
N GLU A 76 -13.42 24.52 12.38
CA GLU A 76 -12.66 24.25 13.59
C GLU A 76 -12.37 22.75 13.78
N SER A 77 -13.30 21.86 13.45
CA SER A 77 -13.06 20.41 13.45
C SER A 77 -11.99 19.99 12.45
N LEU A 78 -12.00 20.55 11.23
CA LEU A 78 -10.98 20.30 10.21
C LEU A 78 -9.59 20.78 10.66
N LYS A 79 -9.50 21.97 11.31
CA LYS A 79 -8.24 22.47 11.88
C LYS A 79 -7.70 21.56 12.97
N ARG A 80 -8.54 21.11 13.92
CA ARG A 80 -8.13 20.20 14.99
C ARG A 80 -7.69 18.84 14.45
N LEU A 81 -8.42 18.31 13.47
CA LEU A 81 -8.06 17.06 12.81
C LEU A 81 -6.73 17.17 12.06
N LYS A 82 -6.49 18.29 11.37
CA LYS A 82 -5.20 18.56 10.71
C LYS A 82 -4.05 18.63 11.71
N LYS A 83 -4.23 19.37 12.82
CA LYS A 83 -3.22 19.44 13.88
C LYS A 83 -2.88 18.05 14.42
N TYR A 84 -3.89 17.25 14.72
CA TYR A 84 -3.70 15.89 15.19
C TYR A 84 -2.98 15.00 14.16
N LYS A 85 -3.36 15.11 12.87
CA LYS A 85 -2.69 14.42 11.78
C LYS A 85 -1.20 14.75 11.75
N ASP A 86 -0.85 16.03 11.78
CA ASP A 86 0.53 16.50 11.62
C ASP A 86 1.39 16.13 12.85
N GLU A 87 0.84 16.23 14.07
CA GLU A 87 1.51 15.83 15.32
C GLU A 87 1.80 14.33 15.40
N ASN A 88 1.01 13.50 14.72
CA ASN A 88 1.10 12.03 14.79
C ASN A 88 1.57 11.40 13.47
N GLY A 89 1.92 12.19 12.45
CA GLY A 89 2.38 11.69 11.15
C GLY A 89 1.35 10.80 10.42
N LEU A 90 0.06 11.09 10.54
CA LEU A 90 -1.01 10.20 10.07
C LEU A 90 -1.45 10.48 8.63
N ILE A 91 -2.02 9.47 7.97
CA ILE A 91 -2.91 9.64 6.82
C ILE A 91 -4.33 9.36 7.32
N VAL A 92 -5.17 10.40 7.40
CA VAL A 92 -6.51 10.30 8.00
C VAL A 92 -7.40 9.30 7.24
N SER A 93 -7.36 9.31 5.91
CA SER A 93 -8.12 8.33 5.12
C SER A 93 -7.73 6.88 5.42
N ALA A 94 -6.44 6.55 5.50
CA ALA A 94 -5.95 5.21 5.81
C ALA A 94 -6.40 4.77 7.22
N LEU A 95 -6.38 5.69 8.17
CA LEU A 95 -6.84 5.47 9.54
C LEU A 95 -8.34 5.16 9.59
N LEU A 96 -9.17 6.01 8.97
CA LEU A 96 -10.63 5.87 8.97
C LEU A 96 -11.08 4.60 8.24
N THR A 97 -10.49 4.33 7.07
CA THR A 97 -10.82 3.15 6.27
C THR A 97 -10.52 1.85 7.01
N LYS A 98 -9.39 1.77 7.73
CA LYS A 98 -9.05 0.62 8.59
C LYS A 98 -10.07 0.42 9.72
N TRP A 99 -10.49 1.50 10.39
CA TRP A 99 -11.44 1.39 11.51
C TRP A 99 -12.86 1.01 11.10
N PHE A 100 -13.29 1.46 9.93
CA PHE A 100 -14.65 1.26 9.43
C PHE A 100 -14.71 0.26 8.27
N VAL A 101 -13.69 -0.60 8.14
CA VAL A 101 -13.62 -1.61 7.08
C VAL A 101 -14.81 -2.56 7.11
N ALA A 102 -15.30 -2.91 8.31
CA ALA A 102 -16.42 -3.83 8.49
C ALA A 102 -17.81 -3.19 8.32
N LEU A 103 -17.89 -1.86 8.16
CA LEU A 103 -19.17 -1.18 7.95
C LEU A 103 -19.58 -1.22 6.47
N PRO A 104 -20.90 -1.18 6.17
CA PRO A 104 -21.38 -1.05 4.81
C PRO A 104 -20.76 0.15 4.08
N ASP A 105 -20.50 -0.04 2.79
CA ASP A 105 -19.86 0.95 1.90
C ASP A 105 -20.86 1.89 1.23
N SER A 106 -22.17 1.65 1.42
CA SER A 106 -23.26 2.28 0.69
C SER A 106 -23.75 3.60 1.28
N SER A 107 -23.48 3.88 2.56
CA SER A 107 -23.88 5.13 3.20
C SER A 107 -23.00 5.54 4.38
N LEU A 108 -22.77 6.85 4.50
CA LEU A 108 -22.16 7.56 5.62
C LEU A 108 -22.97 7.47 6.90
N ASN A 109 -24.29 7.24 6.83
CA ASN A 109 -25.13 7.08 8.02
C ASN A 109 -24.65 5.91 8.89
N TYR A 110 -24.23 4.79 8.29
CA TYR A 110 -23.65 3.68 9.05
C TYR A 110 -22.38 4.08 9.80
N THR A 111 -21.55 4.92 9.19
CA THR A 111 -20.32 5.43 9.83
C THR A 111 -20.66 6.39 10.97
N LEU A 112 -21.60 7.31 10.75
CA LEU A 112 -22.04 8.23 11.78
C LEU A 112 -22.66 7.50 12.99
N GLU A 113 -23.51 6.50 12.75
CA GLU A 113 -24.08 5.66 13.80
C GLU A 113 -23.01 4.86 14.54
N ALA A 114 -21.99 4.36 13.84
CA ALA A 114 -20.87 3.70 14.50
C ALA A 114 -20.07 4.64 15.41
N PHE A 115 -19.93 5.91 15.04
CA PHE A 115 -19.32 6.93 15.91
C PHE A 115 -20.14 7.21 17.17
N LYS A 116 -21.48 7.13 17.10
CA LYS A 116 -22.37 7.26 18.27
C LYS A 116 -22.30 6.03 19.18
N ASN A 117 -22.22 4.83 18.60
CA ASN A 117 -22.42 3.57 19.31
C ASN A 117 -21.12 2.83 19.73
N LYS A 118 -19.95 3.17 19.16
CA LYS A 118 -18.65 2.56 19.53
C LYS A 118 -17.63 3.62 19.97
N PRO A 119 -17.65 4.05 21.24
CA PRO A 119 -16.82 5.18 21.70
C PRO A 119 -15.36 4.86 22.02
N LYS A 120 -14.85 3.64 21.76
CA LYS A 120 -13.49 3.27 22.22
C LYS A 120 -12.70 2.50 21.17
N VAL A 121 -12.39 3.17 20.07
CA VAL A 121 -11.19 2.80 19.30
C VAL A 121 -9.99 3.48 19.95
N LYS A 122 -8.99 2.71 20.38
CA LYS A 122 -7.80 3.22 21.06
C LYS A 122 -7.12 4.26 20.15
N GLY A 123 -6.96 5.49 20.66
CA GLY A 123 -6.37 6.63 19.92
C GLY A 123 -7.37 7.64 19.34
N LEU A 124 -8.64 7.26 19.12
CA LEU A 124 -9.65 8.14 18.47
C LEU A 124 -10.23 9.22 19.36
N GLY A 125 -10.25 9.01 20.68
CA GLY A 125 -11.12 9.79 21.58
C GLY A 125 -10.95 11.30 21.47
N LYS A 126 -9.75 11.78 21.10
CA LYS A 126 -9.46 13.21 20.94
C LYS A 126 -10.07 13.84 19.67
N ILE A 127 -10.21 13.09 18.59
CA ILE A 127 -10.68 13.58 17.27
C ILE A 127 -12.02 12.97 16.84
N GLN A 128 -12.59 12.06 17.63
CA GLN A 128 -13.82 11.36 17.31
C GLN A 128 -14.99 12.31 17.04
N LYS A 129 -15.20 13.30 17.92
CA LYS A 129 -16.25 14.30 17.76
C LYS A 129 -16.05 15.15 16.50
N ASP A 130 -14.80 15.48 16.19
CA ASP A 130 -14.46 16.25 14.99
C ASP A 130 -14.77 15.48 13.72
N ILE A 131 -14.36 14.20 13.65
CA ILE A 131 -14.67 13.35 12.50
C ILE A 131 -16.18 13.17 12.36
N ALA A 132 -16.89 12.88 13.46
CA ALA A 132 -18.35 12.72 13.44
C ALA A 132 -19.06 13.99 12.92
N GLY A 133 -18.62 15.18 13.37
CA GLY A 133 -19.14 16.46 12.88
C GLY A 133 -18.87 16.68 11.39
N ILE A 134 -17.69 16.29 10.89
CA ILE A 134 -17.36 16.36 9.46
C ILE A 134 -18.20 15.39 8.63
N ILE A 135 -18.43 14.16 9.12
CA ILE A 135 -19.31 13.18 8.45
C ILE A 135 -20.76 13.66 8.43
N GLN A 136 -21.27 14.21 9.54
CA GLN A 136 -22.59 14.81 9.60
C GLN A 136 -22.73 15.95 8.58
N TYR A 137 -21.73 16.85 8.50
CA TYR A 137 -21.72 17.91 7.50
C TYR A 137 -21.81 17.38 6.06
N LEU A 138 -21.07 16.31 5.73
CA LEU A 138 -21.16 15.69 4.40
C LEU A 138 -22.57 15.14 4.11
N ILE A 139 -23.24 14.57 5.11
CA ILE A 139 -24.64 14.13 4.98
C ILE A 139 -25.55 15.34 4.74
N ASP A 140 -25.40 16.41 5.53
CA ASP A 140 -26.26 17.61 5.49
C ASP A 140 -26.17 18.34 4.14
N ILE A 141 -24.99 18.37 3.51
CA ILE A 141 -24.81 18.95 2.16
C ILE A 141 -25.20 17.98 1.03
N ASN A 142 -25.84 16.86 1.34
CA ASN A 142 -26.26 15.84 0.38
C ASN A 142 -25.10 15.23 -0.44
N PHE A 143 -23.92 15.04 0.16
CA PHE A 143 -22.76 14.47 -0.53
C PHE A 143 -23.07 13.13 -1.20
N GLU A 144 -23.83 12.24 -0.55
CA GLU A 144 -24.17 10.94 -1.14
C GLU A 144 -24.99 11.07 -2.43
N LYS A 145 -25.91 12.04 -2.49
CA LYS A 145 -26.73 12.29 -3.68
C LYS A 145 -25.87 12.80 -4.83
N ASP A 146 -24.96 13.73 -4.54
CA ASP A 146 -23.99 14.21 -5.53
C ASP A 146 -22.99 13.13 -5.94
N TYR A 147 -22.60 12.25 -5.02
CA TYR A 147 -21.75 11.10 -5.31
C TYR A 147 -22.41 10.15 -6.32
N GLN A 148 -23.66 9.78 -6.08
CA GLN A 148 -24.42 8.92 -7.00
C GLN A 148 -24.60 9.57 -8.38
N ARG A 149 -24.87 10.88 -8.42
CA ARG A 149 -25.13 11.60 -9.67
C ARG A 149 -23.87 11.90 -10.49
N LEU A 150 -22.79 12.31 -9.83
CA LEU A 150 -21.63 12.90 -10.48
C LEU A 150 -20.41 11.97 -10.47
N ILE A 151 -20.22 11.19 -9.40
CA ILE A 151 -18.97 10.44 -9.19
C ILE A 151 -19.13 8.99 -9.64
N ILE A 152 -20.24 8.32 -9.30
CA ILE A 152 -20.50 6.93 -9.71
C ILE A 152 -20.40 6.71 -11.22
N PRO A 153 -20.97 7.56 -12.11
CA PRO A 153 -20.83 7.36 -13.55
C PRO A 153 -19.37 7.40 -14.02
N GLU A 154 -18.54 8.27 -13.43
CA GLU A 154 -17.12 8.32 -13.75
C GLU A 154 -16.38 7.07 -13.27
N ILE A 155 -16.69 6.59 -12.07
CA ILE A 155 -16.08 5.37 -11.52
C ILE A 155 -16.50 4.15 -12.34
N ASN A 156 -17.79 3.99 -12.66
CA ASN A 156 -18.28 2.87 -13.49
C ASN A 156 -17.61 2.85 -14.86
N LYS A 157 -17.50 4.02 -15.51
CA LYS A 157 -16.75 4.14 -16.77
C LYS A 157 -15.29 3.68 -16.63
N LYS A 158 -14.64 4.03 -15.51
CA LYS A 158 -13.29 3.55 -15.23
C LYS A 158 -13.25 2.04 -15.01
N MET A 159 -14.18 1.48 -14.23
CA MET A 159 -14.31 0.04 -13.98
C MET A 159 -14.43 -0.73 -15.29
N ASP A 160 -15.36 -0.33 -16.16
CA ASP A 160 -15.59 -0.95 -17.46
C ASP A 160 -14.34 -0.89 -18.35
N SER A 161 -13.59 0.22 -18.29
CA SER A 161 -12.37 0.38 -19.08
C SER A 161 -11.19 -0.48 -18.61
N ILE A 162 -11.07 -0.76 -17.31
CA ILE A 162 -9.92 -1.49 -16.75
C ILE A 162 -10.19 -2.98 -16.54
N TYR A 163 -11.46 -3.39 -16.39
CA TYR A 163 -11.81 -4.76 -16.05
C TYR A 163 -11.28 -5.79 -17.06
N PRO A 164 -11.39 -5.59 -18.40
CA PRO A 164 -10.81 -6.51 -19.37
C PRO A 164 -9.29 -6.65 -19.21
N GLY A 165 -8.61 -5.54 -18.89
CA GLY A 165 -7.18 -5.53 -18.64
C GLY A 165 -6.81 -6.30 -17.37
N LEU A 166 -7.55 -6.10 -16.28
CA LEU A 166 -7.35 -6.78 -15.00
C LEU A 166 -7.42 -8.30 -15.12
N ALA A 167 -8.40 -8.80 -15.88
CA ALA A 167 -8.62 -10.24 -16.04
C ALA A 167 -7.39 -11.00 -16.59
N MET A 168 -6.44 -10.31 -17.23
CA MET A 168 -5.19 -10.90 -17.74
C MET A 168 -4.14 -11.16 -16.65
N TYR A 169 -4.27 -10.52 -15.48
CA TYR A 169 -3.27 -10.57 -14.42
C TYR A 169 -3.65 -11.58 -13.35
N ASN A 170 -3.01 -12.74 -13.39
CA ASN A 170 -3.24 -13.83 -12.45
C ASN A 170 -2.25 -13.77 -11.27
N ILE A 171 -2.35 -12.73 -10.45
CA ILE A 171 -1.34 -12.41 -9.42
C ILE A 171 -1.37 -13.36 -8.21
N VAL A 172 -2.54 -13.87 -7.81
CA VAL A 172 -2.68 -14.71 -6.60
C VAL A 172 -1.80 -15.97 -6.70
N PRO A 173 -1.87 -16.79 -7.76
CA PRO A 173 -1.01 -17.97 -7.85
C PRO A 173 0.49 -17.62 -7.91
N GLN A 174 0.85 -16.44 -8.45
CA GLN A 174 2.26 -16.00 -8.44
C GLN A 174 2.72 -15.62 -7.02
N ILE A 175 1.86 -14.96 -6.25
CA ILE A 175 2.14 -14.63 -4.84
C ILE A 175 2.25 -15.91 -4.04
N GLU A 176 1.29 -16.84 -4.15
CA GLU A 176 1.32 -18.13 -3.46
C GLU A 176 2.56 -18.95 -3.78
N LYS A 177 2.99 -18.97 -5.05
CA LYS A 177 4.23 -19.63 -5.47
C LYS A 177 5.45 -19.06 -4.74
N ILE A 178 5.49 -17.75 -4.53
CA ILE A 178 6.59 -17.07 -3.84
C ILE A 178 6.54 -17.29 -2.33
N VAL A 179 5.37 -17.12 -1.71
CA VAL A 179 5.22 -17.27 -0.25
C VAL A 179 5.24 -18.73 0.19
N GLY A 180 5.01 -19.67 -0.75
CA GLY A 180 5.05 -21.12 -0.50
C GLY A 180 3.82 -21.67 0.21
N VAL A 181 2.77 -20.87 0.36
CA VAL A 181 1.54 -21.18 1.09
C VAL A 181 0.33 -20.60 0.37
N PRO A 182 -0.85 -21.24 0.46
CA PRO A 182 -2.08 -20.70 -0.10
C PRO A 182 -2.52 -19.42 0.65
N LEU A 183 -3.01 -18.45 -0.11
CA LEU A 183 -3.69 -17.28 0.44
C LEU A 183 -5.07 -17.70 1.01
N PRO A 184 -5.68 -16.88 1.88
CA PRO A 184 -7.03 -17.18 2.38
C PRO A 184 -8.13 -17.16 1.29
N THR A 185 -7.89 -16.48 0.17
CA THR A 185 -8.83 -16.36 -0.96
C THR A 185 -8.09 -15.98 -2.25
N ASP A 186 -8.65 -16.36 -3.40
CA ASP A 186 -8.25 -15.88 -4.74
C ASP A 186 -8.84 -14.52 -5.11
N SER A 187 -9.71 -13.96 -4.28
CA SER A 187 -10.40 -12.72 -4.59
C SER A 187 -9.55 -11.51 -4.22
N VAL A 188 -9.43 -10.58 -5.16
CA VAL A 188 -8.75 -9.30 -4.97
C VAL A 188 -9.74 -8.18 -5.27
N ILE A 189 -9.96 -7.31 -4.28
CA ILE A 189 -10.97 -6.27 -4.33
C ILE A 189 -10.32 -4.91 -4.51
N PHE A 190 -10.68 -4.17 -5.56
CA PHE A 190 -10.37 -2.76 -5.69
C PHE A 190 -11.62 -1.92 -5.48
N TYR A 191 -11.58 -1.10 -4.43
CA TYR A 191 -12.46 0.04 -4.26
C TYR A 191 -11.91 1.21 -5.07
N LEU A 192 -12.56 1.50 -6.20
CA LEU A 192 -12.21 2.66 -7.00
C LEU A 192 -12.85 3.91 -6.40
N VAL A 193 -12.03 4.95 -6.19
CA VAL A 193 -12.44 6.21 -5.57
C VAL A 193 -11.98 7.42 -6.40
N LYS A 194 -12.64 8.57 -6.23
CA LYS A 194 -12.32 9.83 -6.91
C LYS A 194 -11.26 10.66 -6.18
N TYR A 195 -11.20 10.54 -4.86
CA TYR A 195 -10.40 11.41 -3.99
C TYR A 195 -9.17 10.74 -3.37
N GLY A 196 -8.72 9.61 -3.92
CA GLY A 196 -7.70 8.75 -3.31
C GLY A 196 -6.26 9.25 -3.43
N ARG A 197 -5.96 10.20 -4.33
CA ARG A 197 -4.57 10.64 -4.59
C ARG A 197 -3.93 11.33 -3.38
N PRO A 198 -2.60 11.19 -3.22
CA PRO A 198 -1.68 10.36 -4.02
C PRO A 198 -1.57 8.91 -3.53
N HIS A 199 -2.44 8.44 -2.65
CA HIS A 199 -2.24 7.18 -1.94
C HIS A 199 -2.94 6.00 -2.62
N GLY A 200 -2.33 4.82 -2.50
CA GLY A 200 -3.04 3.54 -2.51
C GLY A 200 -3.18 3.08 -1.06
N ILE A 201 -4.32 2.51 -0.67
CA ILE A 201 -4.57 2.13 0.72
C ILE A 201 -4.97 0.64 0.77
N ASN A 202 -4.24 -0.18 1.52
CA ASN A 202 -4.71 -1.50 1.93
C ASN A 202 -5.78 -1.34 3.02
N LEU A 203 -6.98 -1.84 2.76
CA LEU A 203 -8.08 -1.85 3.72
C LEU A 203 -7.91 -3.00 4.73
N SER A 204 -7.86 -4.21 4.19
CA SER A 204 -7.69 -5.47 4.92
C SER A 204 -7.51 -6.62 3.92
N GLY A 205 -6.56 -7.51 4.18
CA GLY A 205 -6.29 -8.66 3.33
C GLY A 205 -6.05 -8.26 1.88
N ASN A 206 -6.86 -8.80 0.97
CA ASN A 206 -6.76 -8.57 -0.47
C ASN A 206 -7.67 -7.43 -0.97
N SER A 207 -7.98 -6.43 -0.12
CA SER A 207 -8.86 -5.32 -0.45
C SER A 207 -8.12 -3.99 -0.41
N PHE A 208 -8.23 -3.21 -1.50
CA PHE A 208 -7.43 -2.00 -1.71
C PHE A 208 -8.30 -0.83 -2.18
N ILE A 209 -7.90 0.39 -1.85
CA ILE A 209 -8.42 1.61 -2.47
C ILE A 209 -7.45 2.04 -3.58
N SER A 210 -7.99 2.34 -4.75
CA SER A 210 -7.27 2.93 -5.87
C SER A 210 -8.01 4.14 -6.41
N ASP A 211 -7.29 5.23 -6.67
CA ASP A 211 -7.89 6.38 -7.34
C ASP A 211 -8.18 6.07 -8.82
N ILE A 212 -9.31 6.57 -9.35
CA ILE A 212 -9.72 6.33 -10.74
C ILE A 212 -8.76 6.95 -11.79
N SER A 213 -7.94 7.92 -11.40
CA SER A 213 -6.94 8.51 -12.29
C SER A 213 -5.72 7.61 -12.50
N TYR A 214 -5.53 6.58 -11.69
CA TYR A 214 -4.38 5.70 -11.80
C TYR A 214 -4.48 4.76 -12.99
N ASN A 215 -3.33 4.48 -13.59
CA ASN A 215 -3.21 3.36 -14.51
C ASN A 215 -3.30 2.07 -13.69
N ILE A 216 -3.90 1.04 -14.27
CA ILE A 216 -4.07 -0.27 -13.63
C ILE A 216 -2.75 -0.90 -13.20
N VAL A 217 -1.67 -0.63 -13.92
CA VAL A 217 -0.31 -1.06 -13.56
C VAL A 217 0.05 -0.62 -12.14
N VAL A 218 -0.25 0.62 -11.77
CA VAL A 218 0.05 1.15 -10.43
C VAL A 218 -0.77 0.41 -9.38
N SER A 219 -2.07 0.21 -9.63
CA SER A 219 -2.96 -0.51 -8.72
C SER A 219 -2.52 -1.97 -8.53
N LEU A 220 -2.05 -2.63 -9.60
CA LEU A 220 -1.53 -3.99 -9.54
C LEU A 220 -0.26 -4.09 -8.70
N GLN A 221 0.69 -3.17 -8.89
CA GLN A 221 1.91 -3.13 -8.08
C GLN A 221 1.58 -2.93 -6.59
N VAL A 222 0.66 -2.01 -6.28
CA VAL A 222 0.15 -1.81 -4.90
C VAL A 222 -0.41 -3.12 -4.34
N ALA A 223 -1.29 -3.80 -5.07
CA ALA A 223 -1.90 -5.03 -4.59
C ALA A 223 -0.85 -6.13 -4.36
N ILE A 224 0.07 -6.33 -5.31
CA ILE A 224 1.15 -7.31 -5.18
C ILE A 224 1.99 -7.00 -3.93
N HIS A 225 2.45 -5.76 -3.80
CA HIS A 225 3.26 -5.28 -2.69
C HIS A 225 2.60 -5.56 -1.34
N GLU A 226 1.36 -5.11 -1.19
CA GLU A 226 0.62 -5.20 0.06
C GLU A 226 0.18 -6.63 0.42
N MET A 227 -0.03 -7.50 -0.56
CA MET A 227 -0.36 -8.92 -0.32
C MET A 227 0.86 -9.73 0.14
N LEU A 228 2.08 -9.26 -0.12
CA LEU A 228 3.32 -9.91 0.32
C LEU A 228 3.66 -9.57 1.78
N HIS A 229 3.39 -8.33 2.21
CA HIS A 229 3.71 -7.82 3.56
C HIS A 229 3.38 -8.76 4.73
N PRO A 230 2.18 -9.39 4.83
CA PRO A 230 1.84 -10.28 5.94
C PRO A 230 2.81 -11.44 6.17
N TYR A 231 3.53 -11.86 5.12
CA TYR A 231 4.40 -13.04 5.13
C TYR A 231 5.85 -12.73 5.47
N PHE A 232 6.25 -11.46 5.37
CA PHE A 232 7.64 -11.04 5.51
C PHE A 232 7.87 -9.98 6.60
N ILE A 233 6.81 -9.52 7.27
CA ILE A 233 6.89 -8.53 8.35
C ILE A 233 6.87 -9.18 9.75
N ASN A 234 7.44 -8.48 10.74
CA ASN A 234 7.38 -8.78 12.19
C ASN A 234 8.12 -10.06 12.60
N ASN A 235 9.22 -10.41 11.90
CA ASN A 235 10.07 -11.55 12.27
C ASN A 235 9.37 -12.94 12.28
N ASN A 236 8.13 -13.03 11.79
CA ASN A 236 7.40 -14.30 11.61
C ASN A 236 8.11 -15.22 10.60
N PHE A 237 8.94 -14.63 9.73
CA PHE A 237 9.73 -15.36 8.74
C PHE A 237 10.93 -16.12 9.36
N GLY A 238 11.29 -15.80 10.61
CA GLY A 238 12.30 -16.52 11.39
C GLY A 238 13.71 -16.43 10.81
N ILE A 239 14.12 -15.21 10.41
CA ILE A 239 15.43 -14.89 9.79
C ILE A 239 16.24 -13.86 10.60
N LYS A 240 16.06 -13.85 11.92
CA LYS A 240 16.70 -12.86 12.81
C LYS A 240 18.23 -12.90 12.75
N LYS A 241 18.82 -14.09 12.54
CA LYS A 241 20.28 -14.24 12.43
C LYS A 241 20.79 -13.57 11.16
N GLU A 242 20.04 -13.69 10.08
CA GLU A 242 20.33 -13.13 8.77
C GLU A 242 20.28 -11.60 8.81
N TYR A 243 19.33 -11.00 9.55
CA TYR A 243 19.33 -9.55 9.80
C TYR A 243 20.62 -9.08 10.49
N ALA A 244 21.08 -9.80 11.52
CA ALA A 244 22.30 -9.45 12.22
C ALA A 244 23.56 -9.58 11.34
N GLU A 245 23.58 -10.54 10.41
CA GLU A 245 24.67 -10.66 9.43
C GLU A 245 24.62 -9.55 8.37
N LEU A 246 23.44 -9.20 7.86
CA LEU A 246 23.26 -8.10 6.90
C LEU A 246 23.69 -6.75 7.48
N ALA A 247 23.47 -6.52 8.78
CA ALA A 247 23.89 -5.30 9.46
C ALA A 247 25.43 -5.11 9.49
N LYS A 248 26.20 -6.18 9.26
CA LYS A 248 27.67 -6.12 9.19
C LYS A 248 28.17 -5.69 7.81
N ASP A 249 27.34 -5.76 6.77
CA ASP A 249 27.72 -5.30 5.44
C ASP A 249 27.69 -3.77 5.36
N THR A 250 28.87 -3.17 5.19
CA THR A 250 29.01 -1.71 5.21
C THR A 250 28.27 -1.00 4.07
N PHE A 251 28.04 -1.65 2.92
CA PHE A 251 27.34 -1.05 1.79
C PHE A 251 25.83 -0.98 2.07
N ILE A 252 25.24 -2.09 2.52
CA ILE A 252 23.83 -2.16 2.90
C ILE A 252 23.54 -1.23 4.09
N TYR A 253 24.34 -1.32 5.15
CA TYR A 253 24.12 -0.52 6.36
C TYR A 253 24.28 0.99 6.10
N LYS A 254 25.22 1.39 5.23
CA LYS A 254 25.35 2.80 4.81
C LYS A 254 24.13 3.30 4.05
N SER A 255 23.50 2.46 3.23
CA SER A 255 22.26 2.85 2.53
C SER A 255 21.13 3.09 3.54
N PHE A 256 21.01 2.21 4.54
CA PHE A 256 20.03 2.37 5.62
C PHE A 256 20.25 3.66 6.42
N ILE A 257 21.44 3.94 6.95
CA ILE A 257 21.62 5.13 7.83
C ILE A 257 21.46 6.46 7.09
N ASN A 258 21.65 6.48 5.77
CA ASN A 258 21.66 7.70 4.95
C ASN A 258 20.34 7.92 4.19
N HIS A 259 19.37 7.00 4.29
CA HIS A 259 18.10 7.17 3.58
C HIS A 259 17.28 8.34 4.14
N ASP A 260 16.39 8.86 3.31
CA ASP A 260 15.45 9.90 3.71
C ASP A 260 14.39 9.32 4.64
N LYS A 261 14.51 9.58 5.94
CA LYS A 261 13.62 9.06 6.99
C LYS A 261 12.14 9.36 6.78
N SER A 262 11.81 10.33 5.91
CA SER A 262 10.42 10.58 5.53
C SER A 262 9.79 9.40 4.79
N PHE A 263 10.58 8.52 4.15
CA PHE A 263 10.07 7.32 3.49
C PHE A 263 9.62 6.21 4.45
N GLY A 264 9.92 6.31 5.75
CA GLY A 264 9.59 5.29 6.74
C GLY A 264 10.71 4.25 6.93
N TYR A 265 10.40 3.10 7.54
CA TYR A 265 11.36 2.00 7.74
C TYR A 265 12.64 2.44 8.48
N ASN A 266 12.43 3.16 9.58
CA ASN A 266 13.49 3.86 10.33
C ASN A 266 14.32 2.96 11.26
N ASP A 267 14.01 1.67 11.30
CA ASP A 267 14.83 0.63 11.91
C ASP A 267 15.34 -0.34 10.83
N PHE A 268 16.46 -1.01 11.13
CA PHE A 268 17.15 -1.83 10.13
C PHE A 268 16.34 -3.05 9.70
N GLU A 269 15.57 -3.66 10.61
CA GLU A 269 14.73 -4.82 10.27
C GLU A 269 13.64 -4.38 9.30
N GLY A 270 12.91 -3.31 9.59
CA GLY A 270 11.88 -2.75 8.70
C GLY A 270 12.43 -2.36 7.33
N TYR A 271 13.64 -1.81 7.25
CA TYR A 271 14.31 -1.50 5.98
C TYR A 271 14.60 -2.75 5.14
N ILE A 272 15.03 -3.84 5.78
CA ILE A 272 15.28 -5.13 5.11
C ILE A 272 13.97 -5.79 4.68
N GLU A 273 12.94 -5.78 5.54
CA GLU A 273 11.61 -6.33 5.24
C GLU A 273 10.97 -5.63 4.03
N GLU A 274 11.03 -4.30 3.98
CA GLU A 274 10.58 -3.52 2.82
C GLU A 274 11.37 -3.89 1.55
N SER A 275 12.70 -3.99 1.65
CA SER A 275 13.55 -4.38 0.51
C SER A 275 13.20 -5.77 -0.02
N ILE A 276 12.85 -6.73 0.85
CA ILE A 276 12.37 -8.07 0.48
C ILE A 276 11.05 -7.96 -0.28
N VAL A 277 10.07 -7.23 0.26
CA VAL A 277 8.76 -7.10 -0.36
C VAL A 277 8.87 -6.40 -1.72
N ARG A 278 9.69 -5.36 -1.82
CA ARG A 278 9.95 -4.64 -3.09
C ARG A 278 10.54 -5.55 -4.16
N VAL A 279 11.55 -6.36 -3.84
CA VAL A 279 12.14 -7.25 -4.85
C VAL A 279 11.17 -8.34 -5.31
N LEU A 280 10.34 -8.86 -4.41
CA LEU A 280 9.32 -9.85 -4.74
C LEU A 280 8.21 -9.24 -5.59
N GLU A 281 7.78 -8.01 -5.27
CA GLU A 281 6.85 -7.24 -6.09
C GLU A 281 7.41 -7.03 -7.50
N GLN A 282 8.68 -6.61 -7.62
CA GLN A 282 9.33 -6.43 -8.92
C GLN A 282 9.40 -7.75 -9.71
N THR A 283 9.73 -8.85 -9.03
CA THR A 283 9.84 -10.18 -9.66
C THR A 283 8.50 -10.66 -10.22
N ILE A 284 7.40 -10.43 -9.49
CA ILE A 284 6.05 -10.72 -9.99
C ILE A 284 5.70 -9.75 -11.12
N SER A 285 6.02 -8.46 -10.97
CA SER A 285 5.74 -7.42 -11.96
C SER A 285 6.42 -7.69 -13.30
N ASP A 286 7.63 -8.24 -13.30
CA ASP A 286 8.36 -8.62 -14.51
C ASP A 286 7.65 -9.72 -15.30
N LYS A 287 7.08 -10.72 -14.60
CA LYS A 287 6.30 -11.81 -15.24
C LYS A 287 5.10 -11.30 -16.02
N PHE A 288 4.57 -10.16 -15.60
CA PHE A 288 3.42 -9.52 -16.21
C PHE A 288 3.79 -8.31 -17.09
N ASN A 289 5.09 -8.05 -17.30
CA ASN A 289 5.60 -6.90 -18.05
C ASN A 289 5.03 -5.55 -17.56
N LEU A 290 4.84 -5.39 -16.24
CA LEU A 290 4.26 -4.20 -15.64
C LEU A 290 5.23 -3.02 -15.60
N VAL A 291 6.52 -3.30 -15.42
CA VAL A 291 7.57 -2.29 -15.29
C VAL A 291 8.47 -2.35 -16.51
N LYS A 292 8.84 -1.17 -17.04
CA LYS A 292 9.88 -1.04 -18.06
C LYS A 292 11.22 -0.79 -17.37
N ASP A 293 12.26 -1.49 -17.79
CA ASP A 293 13.63 -1.35 -17.28
C ASP A 293 13.81 -1.68 -15.78
N SER A 294 13.40 -2.89 -15.42
CA SER A 294 13.48 -3.42 -14.04
C SER A 294 14.91 -3.45 -13.49
N LYS A 295 15.93 -3.60 -14.35
CA LYS A 295 17.34 -3.54 -13.92
C LYS A 295 17.70 -2.15 -13.39
N ASN A 296 17.41 -1.07 -14.12
CA ASN A 296 17.78 0.28 -13.68
C ASN A 296 16.79 0.91 -12.70
N HIS A 297 15.60 0.32 -12.51
CA HIS A 297 14.58 0.78 -11.59
C HIS A 297 15.15 1.12 -10.20
N TRP A 298 15.94 0.21 -9.64
CA TRP A 298 16.54 0.31 -8.31
C TRP A 298 17.49 1.51 -8.12
N LYS A 299 18.07 2.07 -9.18
CA LYS A 299 18.91 3.28 -9.08
C LYS A 299 18.10 4.52 -8.69
N THR A 300 16.80 4.49 -8.91
CA THR A 300 15.93 5.68 -8.83
C THR A 300 14.75 5.50 -7.90
N GLU A 301 14.35 4.25 -7.60
CA GLU A 301 13.27 3.98 -6.65
C GLU A 301 13.67 4.47 -5.25
N ASP A 302 12.81 5.32 -4.67
CA ASP A 302 13.03 5.96 -3.37
C ASP A 302 14.44 6.54 -3.20
N LYS A 303 14.88 7.28 -4.23
CA LYS A 303 16.22 7.88 -4.32
C LYS A 303 17.37 6.86 -4.24
N GLY A 304 17.11 5.62 -4.62
CA GLY A 304 18.09 4.53 -4.64
C GLY A 304 18.35 3.89 -3.29
N MET A 305 17.46 4.06 -2.30
CA MET A 305 17.70 3.54 -0.95
C MET A 305 17.66 2.01 -0.87
N HIS A 306 16.90 1.33 -1.75
CA HIS A 306 16.66 -0.13 -1.69
C HIS A 306 17.80 -0.95 -2.28
N VAL A 307 19.04 -0.71 -1.83
CA VAL A 307 20.22 -1.44 -2.35
C VAL A 307 20.14 -2.94 -2.06
N PHE A 308 19.52 -3.34 -0.95
CA PHE A 308 19.34 -4.75 -0.64
C PHE A 308 18.35 -5.43 -1.60
N ALA A 309 17.26 -4.74 -1.99
CA ALA A 309 16.34 -5.24 -3.00
C ALA A 309 17.05 -5.50 -4.35
N ALA A 310 17.92 -4.58 -4.78
CA ALA A 310 18.74 -4.75 -5.98
C ALA A 310 19.70 -5.94 -5.88
N ILE A 311 20.33 -6.16 -4.71
CA ILE A 311 21.19 -7.32 -4.45
C ILE A 311 20.38 -8.62 -4.58
N LEU A 312 19.22 -8.69 -3.93
CA LEU A 312 18.33 -9.86 -4.04
C LEU A 312 17.89 -10.08 -5.47
N TYR A 313 17.54 -9.03 -6.20
CA TYR A 313 17.09 -9.11 -7.60
C TYR A 313 18.19 -9.70 -8.49
N SER A 314 19.44 -9.23 -8.33
CA SER A 314 20.63 -9.79 -8.99
C SER A 314 20.77 -11.30 -8.74
N GLN A 315 20.56 -11.74 -7.49
CA GLN A 315 20.61 -13.16 -7.14
C GLN A 315 19.42 -13.96 -7.69
N MET A 316 18.21 -13.39 -7.70
CA MET A 316 17.03 -14.04 -8.25
C MET A 316 17.20 -14.31 -9.75
N LEU A 317 17.74 -13.35 -10.49
CA LEU A 317 18.08 -13.53 -11.90
C LEU A 317 19.13 -14.63 -12.10
N THR A 318 20.19 -14.64 -11.29
CA THR A 318 21.29 -15.62 -11.39
C THR A 318 20.85 -17.04 -11.03
N LYS A 319 20.03 -17.18 -9.99
CA LYS A 319 19.54 -18.48 -9.48
C LYS A 319 18.19 -18.88 -10.10
N TYR A 320 17.68 -18.10 -11.04
CA TYR A 320 16.39 -18.31 -11.73
C TYR A 320 15.21 -18.49 -10.75
N PHE A 321 15.18 -17.72 -9.66
CA PHE A 321 14.07 -17.72 -8.71
C PHE A 321 12.86 -16.93 -9.27
N PRO A 322 11.60 -17.35 -9.05
CA PRO A 322 11.16 -18.59 -8.39
C PRO A 322 11.00 -19.78 -9.36
N GLU A 323 11.46 -19.67 -10.61
CA GLU A 323 11.12 -20.65 -11.66
C GLU A 323 11.88 -21.97 -11.59
N LYS A 324 13.18 -21.93 -11.29
CA LYS A 324 14.04 -23.13 -11.25
C LYS A 324 14.65 -23.40 -9.87
N TYR A 325 14.52 -22.45 -8.95
CA TYR A 325 15.01 -22.62 -7.59
C TYR A 325 14.17 -23.66 -6.85
N LYS A 326 14.81 -24.63 -6.18
CA LYS A 326 14.14 -25.80 -5.59
C LYS A 326 13.77 -25.64 -4.11
N GLY A 327 14.28 -24.61 -3.44
CA GLY A 327 13.97 -24.34 -2.03
C GLY A 327 12.84 -23.32 -1.84
N SER A 328 12.47 -23.10 -0.59
CA SER A 328 11.57 -22.00 -0.21
C SER A 328 12.25 -20.64 -0.43
N PHE A 329 11.48 -19.55 -0.43
CA PHE A 329 12.07 -18.21 -0.42
C PHE A 329 12.96 -17.97 0.81
N LYS A 330 12.67 -18.63 1.94
CA LYS A 330 13.50 -18.57 3.14
C LYS A 330 14.87 -19.17 2.88
N ASP A 331 14.93 -20.35 2.27
CA ASP A 331 16.19 -21.00 1.91
C ASP A 331 16.99 -20.12 0.94
N PHE A 332 16.31 -19.56 -0.06
CA PHE A 332 16.90 -18.63 -1.02
C PHE A 332 17.54 -17.43 -0.32
N LEU A 333 16.82 -16.81 0.62
CA LEU A 333 17.30 -15.65 1.35
C LEU A 333 18.51 -15.97 2.23
N ILE A 334 18.49 -17.11 2.94
CA ILE A 334 19.62 -17.57 3.75
C ILE A 334 20.87 -17.76 2.88
N GLU A 335 20.74 -18.39 1.71
CA GLU A 335 21.84 -18.51 0.76
C GLU A 335 22.32 -17.13 0.27
N CYS A 336 21.40 -16.20 0.00
CA CYS A 336 21.75 -14.86 -0.45
C CYS A 336 22.58 -14.12 0.60
N VAL A 337 22.23 -14.24 1.87
CA VAL A 337 22.97 -13.63 2.98
C VAL A 337 24.35 -14.27 3.15
N ALA A 338 24.47 -15.59 2.97
CA ALA A 338 25.77 -16.26 2.94
C ALA A 338 26.64 -15.77 1.78
N ASP A 339 26.07 -15.56 0.60
CA ASP A 339 26.75 -14.97 -0.55
C ASP A 339 27.21 -13.54 -0.27
N ILE A 340 26.38 -12.70 0.37
CA ILE A 340 26.74 -11.33 0.79
C ILE A 340 27.89 -11.35 1.79
N LYS A 341 27.84 -12.24 2.79
CA LYS A 341 28.89 -12.37 3.80
C LYS A 341 30.25 -12.71 3.18
N THR A 342 30.26 -13.55 2.14
CA THR A 342 31.51 -14.03 1.52
C THR A 342 32.03 -13.10 0.43
N LYS A 343 31.15 -12.47 -0.36
CA LYS A 343 31.52 -11.69 -1.55
C LYS A 343 31.40 -10.17 -1.34
N GLY A 344 30.66 -9.74 -0.32
CA GLY A 344 30.28 -8.34 -0.09
C GLY A 344 29.05 -7.93 -0.90
N GLY A 345 28.11 -7.21 -0.26
CA GLY A 345 26.87 -6.76 -0.87
C GLY A 345 27.09 -5.87 -2.09
N LYS A 346 28.09 -4.98 -2.04
CA LYS A 346 28.42 -4.09 -3.16
C LYS A 346 28.80 -4.86 -4.43
N VAL A 347 29.57 -5.94 -4.31
CA VAL A 347 30.01 -6.74 -5.47
C VAL A 347 28.80 -7.38 -6.18
N ILE A 348 27.83 -7.87 -5.40
CA ILE A 348 26.60 -8.48 -5.94
C ILE A 348 25.68 -7.41 -6.53
N TYR A 349 25.60 -6.24 -5.89
CA TYR A 349 24.86 -5.07 -6.40
C TYR A 349 25.41 -4.62 -7.77
N ASP A 350 26.73 -4.43 -7.88
CA ASP A 350 27.36 -3.96 -9.12
C ASP A 350 27.13 -4.94 -10.29
N ARG A 351 27.07 -6.25 -10.01
CA ARG A 351 26.77 -7.30 -11.02
C ARG A 351 25.46 -7.04 -11.77
N LEU A 352 24.43 -6.54 -11.07
CA LEU A 352 23.13 -6.27 -11.68
C LEU A 352 23.24 -5.31 -12.89
N TYR A 353 24.21 -4.41 -12.84
CA TYR A 353 24.38 -3.33 -13.83
C TYR A 353 25.51 -3.57 -14.82
N THR A 354 26.34 -4.59 -14.60
CA THR A 354 27.47 -4.94 -15.47
C THR A 354 27.20 -6.20 -16.30
N ALA A 355 26.22 -7.02 -15.90
CA ALA A 355 25.77 -8.16 -16.70
C ALA A 355 24.89 -7.67 -17.87
N ASN A 356 25.48 -7.66 -19.07
CA ASN A 356 24.80 -7.43 -20.34
C ASN A 356 23.75 -8.51 -20.60
#